data_AF-A0A3B1CU23-F1
#
_entry.id   AF-A0A3B1CU23-F1
#
_cell.length_a   1.000
_cell.length_b   1.000
_cell.length_c   1.000
_cell.angle_alpha   90.00
_cell.angle_beta   90.00
_cell.angle_gamma   90.00
#
_symmetry.space_group_name_H-M   'P 1'
#
loop_
_entity.id
_entity.type
_entity.pdbx_description
1 polymer ?
#
loop_
_entity_poly.entity_id
_entity_poly.type
_entity_poly.pdbx_seq_one_letter_code
_entity_poly.pdbx_strand_id
1 'polypeptide(L)' 'LRCYETDGLDTDVTISLSAQLKSAEQTNIIEQDGKEMKLENGKLKFHIGHNAIETFKLMVN' A
#
# COMPACT_ATOMS: atom_id res chain seq x y z
N LEU A 1 -5.84 1.64 -3.85
CA LEU A 1 -5.66 2.31 -2.54
C LEU A 1 -4.62 3.41 -2.73
N ARG A 2 -4.89 4.62 -2.23
CA ARG A 2 -3.90 5.69 -2.16
C ARG A 2 -3.76 6.12 -0.71
N CYS A 3 -2.53 6.11 -0.21
CA CYS A 3 -2.18 6.47 1.15
C CYS A 3 -1.17 7.61 1.08
N TYR A 4 -1.33 8.61 1.93
CA TYR A 4 -0.43 9.76 2.00
C TYR A 4 -0.17 10.10 3.46
N GLU A 5 1.04 10.54 3.71
CA GLU A 5 1.51 11.00 5.02
C GLU A 5 1.21 12.51 5.15
N THR A 6 0.66 12.94 6.29
CA THR A 6 0.12 14.30 6.46
C THR A 6 0.93 15.20 7.39
N ASP A 7 1.73 14.61 8.27
CA ASP A 7 2.33 15.29 9.41
C ASP A 7 3.84 15.49 9.23
N GLY A 8 4.41 15.00 8.12
CA GLY A 8 5.83 15.05 7.82
C GLY A 8 6.64 13.99 8.56
N LEU A 9 6.04 12.87 8.95
CA LEU A 9 6.70 11.81 9.73
C LEU A 9 6.75 10.47 8.99
N ASP A 10 7.95 9.90 8.88
CA ASP A 10 8.15 8.53 8.42
C ASP A 10 7.35 7.55 9.28
N THR A 11 6.52 6.72 8.63
CA THR A 11 5.50 5.89 9.31
C THR A 11 5.45 4.49 8.72
N ASP A 12 5.42 3.47 9.60
CA ASP A 12 5.14 2.09 9.20
C ASP A 12 3.62 1.85 9.21
N VAL A 13 3.09 1.43 8.06
CA VAL A 13 1.65 1.29 7.83
C VAL A 13 1.28 -0.18 7.71
N THR A 14 0.15 -0.56 8.34
CA THR A 14 -0.50 -1.86 8.13
C THR A 14 -1.93 -1.64 7.65
N ILE A 15 -2.25 -2.17 6.48
CA ILE A 15 -3.60 -2.15 5.90
C ILE A 15 -4.22 -3.54 6.00
N SER A 16 -5.42 -3.59 6.59
CA SER A 16 -6.28 -4.78 6.62
C SER A 16 -7.63 -4.44 6.02
N LEU A 17 -8.15 -5.34 5.18
CA LEU A 17 -9.49 -5.25 4.59
C LEU A 17 -10.40 -6.30 5.21
N SER A 18 -11.71 -6.07 5.17
CA SER A 18 -12.71 -7.09 5.53
C SER A 18 -12.74 -8.25 4.53
N ALA A 19 -12.47 -7.97 3.25
CA ALA A 19 -12.27 -8.98 2.21
C ALA A 19 -10.83 -9.54 2.26
N GLN A 20 -10.67 -10.80 1.84
CA GLN A 20 -9.34 -11.43 1.79
C GLN A 20 -8.49 -10.80 0.68
N LEU A 21 -7.40 -10.13 1.07
CA LEU A 21 -6.40 -9.60 0.14
C LEU A 21 -5.54 -10.75 -0.41
N LYS A 22 -5.48 -10.89 -1.73
CA LYS A 22 -4.70 -11.94 -2.42
C LYS A 22 -3.33 -11.49 -2.85
N SER A 23 -3.25 -10.30 -3.42
CA SER A 23 -2.00 -9.66 -3.81
C SER A 23 -2.16 -8.15 -3.79
N ALA A 24 -1.03 -7.46 -3.78
CA ALA A 24 -0.96 -6.02 -3.93
C ALA A 24 0.25 -5.66 -4.80
N GLU A 25 0.09 -4.63 -5.62
CA GLU A 25 1.17 -4.01 -6.39
C GLU A 25 1.28 -2.55 -5.99
N GLN A 26 2.48 -2.08 -5.66
CA GLN A 26 2.78 -0.66 -5.53
C GLN A 26 2.96 -0.07 -6.93
N THR A 27 2.21 0.98 -7.23
CA THR A 27 2.19 1.63 -8.54
C THR A 27 2.52 3.10 -8.43
N ASN A 28 2.79 3.73 -9.57
CA ASN A 28 2.82 5.18 -9.66
C ASN A 28 1.39 5.79 -9.58
N ILE A 29 1.29 7.12 -9.61
CA ILE A 29 0.01 7.83 -9.43
C ILE A 29 -1.03 7.54 -10.53
N ILE A 30 -0.59 7.05 -11.70
CA ILE A 30 -1.45 6.67 -12.83
C ILE A 30 -1.67 5.14 -12.91
N GLU A 31 -1.35 4.42 -11.83
CA GLU A 31 -1.61 2.98 -11.66
C GLU A 31 -0.77 2.08 -12.58
N GLN A 32 0.40 2.55 -13.01
CA GLN A 32 1.37 1.80 -13.83
C GLN A 32 2.60 1.38 -13.01
N ASP A 33 3.50 0.62 -13.66
CA ASP A 33 4.78 0.17 -13.11
C ASP A 33 4.65 -0.62 -11.80
N GLY A 34 3.67 -1.53 -11.76
CA GLY A 34 3.35 -2.35 -10.59
C GLY A 34 4.53 -3.16 -10.08
N LYS A 35 4.98 -2.86 -8.87
CA LYS A 35 5.92 -3.65 -8.09
C LYS A 35 5.16 -4.51 -7.09
N GLU A 36 5.33 -5.82 -7.17
CA GLU A 36 4.65 -6.75 -6.26
C GLU A 36 5.06 -6.48 -4.80
N MET A 37 4.05 -6.44 -3.93
CA MET A 37 4.20 -6.24 -2.50
C MET A 37 3.94 -7.55 -1.76
N LYS A 38 4.81 -7.86 -0.79
CA LYS A 38 4.59 -9.01 0.08
C LYS A 38 3.43 -8.73 1.02
N LEU A 39 2.55 -9.72 1.16
CA LEU A 39 1.50 -9.72 2.17
C LEU A 39 1.95 -10.52 3.39
N GLU A 40 1.67 -10.00 4.57
CA GLU A 40 1.91 -10.70 5.84
C GLU A 40 0.57 -11.00 6.50
N ASN A 41 0.22 -12.29 6.60
CA ASN A 41 -1.05 -12.75 7.16
C ASN A 41 -2.27 -12.07 6.51
N GLY A 42 -2.25 -11.89 5.19
CA GLY A 42 -3.30 -11.23 4.42
C GLY A 42 -3.38 -9.71 4.62
N LYS A 43 -2.38 -9.09 5.26
CA LYS A 43 -2.27 -7.65 5.45
C LYS A 43 -1.17 -7.09 4.57
N LEU A 44 -1.40 -5.91 4.01
CA LEU A 44 -0.37 -5.15 3.30
C LEU A 44 0.40 -4.31 4.33
N LYS A 45 1.72 -4.48 4.38
CA LYS A 45 2.63 -3.69 5.21
C LYS A 45 3.64 -2.96 4.36
N PHE A 46 3.86 -1.68 4.64
CA PHE A 46 4.83 -0.85 3.94
C PHE A 46 5.24 0.33 4.80
N HIS A 47 6.39 0.91 4.45
CA HIS A 47 6.87 2.16 5.02
C HIS A 47 6.43 3.32 4.12
N ILE A 48 5.88 4.38 4.69
CA ILE A 48 5.62 5.64 3.98
C ILE A 48 6.53 6.73 4.55
N GLY A 49 7.28 7.40 3.68
CA GLY A 49 8.21 8.46 4.08
C GLY A 49 7.53 9.82 4.24
N HIS A 50 8.29 10.78 4.76
CA HIS A 50 7.93 12.19 4.89
C HIS A 50 7.17 12.77 3.70
N ASN A 51 5.91 13.18 3.90
CA ASN A 51 5.03 13.76 2.87
C ASN A 51 4.88 12.90 1.60
N ALA A 52 5.17 11.59 1.67
CA ALA A 52 5.09 10.70 0.53
C ALA A 52 3.63 10.35 0.21
N ILE A 53 3.41 9.96 -1.05
CA ILE A 53 2.14 9.41 -1.53
C ILE A 53 2.43 8.06 -2.15
N GLU A 54 1.80 7.02 -1.61
CA GLU A 54 1.93 5.66 -2.08
C GLU A 54 0.61 5.19 -2.71
N THR A 55 0.70 4.63 -3.91
CA THR A 55 -0.44 4.06 -4.64
C THR A 55 -0.29 2.55 -4.73
N PHE A 56 -1.38 1.83 -4.43
CA PHE A 56 -1.41 0.38 -4.51
C PHE A 56 -2.62 -0.11 -5.29
N LYS A 57 -2.40 -1.02 -6.23
CA LYS A 57 -3.43 -1.86 -6.83
C LYS A 57 -3.65 -3.08 -5.94
N LEU A 58 -4.88 -3.30 -5.48
CA LEU A 58 -5.20 -4.37 -4.54
C LEU A 58 -6.09 -5.40 -5.24
N MET A 59 -5.70 -6.67 -5.17
CA MET A 59 -6.50 -7.77 -5.68
C MET A 59 -7.20 -8.46 -4.51
N VAL A 60 -8.52 -8.35 -4.48
CA VAL A 60 -9.38 -8.94 -3.46
C VAL A 60 -10.23 -10.05 -4.09
N ASN A 61 -10.61 -11.03 -3.26
CA ASN A 61 -11.60 -12.05 -3.62
C ASN A 61 -13.04 -11.56 -3.43
#